data_AF-A0A220SAX9-F1
#
_entry.id   AF-A0A220SAX9-F1
#
_cell.length_a   1.000
_cell.length_b   1.000
_cell.length_c   1.000
_cell.angle_alpha   90.00
_cell.angle_beta   90.00
_cell.angle_gamma   90.00
#
_symmetry.space_group_name_H-M   'P 1'
#
loop_
_entity.id
_entity.type
_entity.pdbx_description
1 polymer ?
#
loop_
_entity_poly.entity_id
_entity_poly.type
_entity_poly.pdbx_seq_one_letter_code
_entity_poly.pdbx_strand_id
1 'polypeptide(L)'
;MYRQKIDGTSKVIYYFSAWGGRDSNPRGFIILDSTKQFQVEIENILPIYQLSQIPNKTNIEGITHDCYGTCGELYYNSKPVFRPMKVDISSENGFKLKTRIYQYKGYSEHNRGLERYVFEKFKETKDSLIFYNLDDVESMNGIHLDTLKVKKGSVYLLFNKKNNIKKINVDNVTLNFKTNSIEEIRHIALTPKNEIKNKELSERGIFRELLK
;
A
#
# COMPACT_ATOMS: atom_id res chain seq x y z
N MET A 1 -0.98 -3.58 13.04
CA MET A 1 -0.37 -4.56 12.11
C MET A 1 -1.47 -5.12 11.25
N TYR A 2 -1.19 -5.38 9.97
CA TYR A 2 -2.18 -5.89 9.04
C TYR A 2 -1.69 -7.15 8.34
N ARG A 3 -2.61 -8.00 7.90
CA ARG A 3 -2.31 -9.19 7.10
C ARG A 3 -3.18 -9.30 5.86
N GLN A 4 -2.63 -9.91 4.82
CA GLN A 4 -3.34 -10.28 3.60
C GLN A 4 -2.91 -11.70 3.20
N LYS A 5 -3.87 -12.54 2.81
CA LYS A 5 -3.60 -13.86 2.25
C LYS A 5 -3.04 -13.73 0.83
N ILE A 6 -2.02 -14.51 0.50
CA ILE A 6 -1.53 -14.62 -0.87
C ILE A 6 -2.32 -15.73 -1.57
N ASP A 7 -3.22 -15.34 -2.47
CA ASP A 7 -4.14 -16.26 -3.13
C ASP A 7 -3.41 -17.43 -3.80
N GLY A 8 -3.98 -18.63 -3.61
CA GLY A 8 -3.42 -19.89 -4.12
C GLY A 8 -2.25 -20.43 -3.29
N THR A 9 -2.01 -19.91 -2.09
CA THR A 9 -0.96 -20.40 -1.18
C THR A 9 -1.43 -20.48 0.28
N SER A 10 -0.68 -21.19 1.12
CA SER A 10 -0.80 -21.14 2.59
C SER A 10 -0.15 -19.89 3.21
N LYS A 11 0.47 -19.03 2.40
CA LYS A 11 1.29 -17.91 2.87
C LYS A 11 0.48 -16.63 3.00
N VAL A 12 0.91 -15.79 3.92
CA VAL A 12 0.34 -14.48 4.19
C VAL A 12 1.45 -13.43 4.10
N ILE A 13 1.10 -12.25 3.60
CA ILE A 13 1.95 -11.08 3.65
C ILE A 13 1.44 -10.17 4.77
N TYR A 14 2.34 -9.83 5.69
CA TYR A 14 2.08 -8.89 6.75
C TYR A 14 2.60 -7.51 6.36
N TYR A 15 1.85 -6.49 6.74
CA TYR A 15 2.32 -5.11 6.76
C TYR A 15 2.39 -4.66 8.21
N PHE A 16 3.56 -4.17 8.61
CA PHE A 16 3.79 -3.65 9.95
C PHE A 16 4.37 -2.24 9.88
N SER A 17 4.04 -1.46 10.90
CA SER A 17 4.69 -0.21 11.26
C SER A 17 4.78 -0.26 12.77
N ALA A 18 5.99 -0.50 13.27
CA ALA A 18 6.27 -0.63 14.68
C ALA A 18 7.10 0.58 15.10
N TRP A 19 6.61 1.33 16.07
CA TRP A 19 7.37 2.40 16.70
C TRP A 19 8.23 1.80 17.81
N GLY A 20 9.55 1.82 17.64
CA GLY A 20 10.53 1.38 18.63
C GLY A 20 11.35 2.57 19.12
N GLY A 21 11.01 3.13 20.28
CA GLY A 21 11.76 4.24 20.88
C GLY A 21 11.70 5.56 20.07
N ARG A 22 12.57 6.53 20.43
CA ARG A 22 12.50 7.93 19.95
C ARG A 22 12.65 8.09 18.43
N ASP A 23 13.47 7.26 17.76
CA ASP A 23 13.89 7.54 16.37
C ASP A 23 13.81 6.35 15.39
N SER A 24 13.26 5.20 15.79
CA SER A 24 13.11 4.06 14.87
C SER A 24 11.65 3.68 14.64
N ASN A 25 11.19 3.76 13.39
CA ASN A 25 9.89 3.28 12.95
C ASN A 25 10.08 2.24 11.84
N PRO A 26 10.58 1.02 12.16
CA PRO A 26 10.61 -0.07 11.20
C PRO A 26 9.21 -0.32 10.65
N ARG A 27 9.09 -0.15 9.33
CA ARG A 27 7.89 -0.41 8.56
C ARG A 27 8.25 -1.21 7.32
N GLY A 28 7.35 -2.09 6.90
CA GLY A 28 7.60 -2.88 5.70
C GLY A 28 6.68 -4.09 5.60
N PHE A 29 7.12 -5.03 4.77
CA PHE A 29 6.39 -6.26 4.50
C PHE A 29 7.21 -7.48 4.88
N ILE A 30 6.56 -8.51 5.43
CA ILE A 30 7.16 -9.83 5.70
C ILE A 30 6.20 -10.90 5.17
N ILE A 31 6.76 -11.97 4.63
CA ILE A 31 5.99 -13.16 4.20
C ILE A 31 6.16 -14.23 5.27
N LEU A 32 5.05 -14.77 5.77
CA LEU A 32 5.08 -15.94 6.65
C LEU A 32 4.13 -17.01 6.13
N ASP A 33 4.37 -18.25 6.55
CA ASP A 33 3.34 -19.29 6.47
C ASP A 33 2.24 -18.98 7.48
N SER A 34 0.97 -19.15 7.11
CA SER A 34 -0.17 -18.91 7.99
C SER A 34 -0.22 -19.80 9.23
N THR A 35 0.54 -20.91 9.23
CA THR A 35 0.69 -21.84 10.36
C THR A 35 1.78 -21.43 11.36
N LYS A 36 2.67 -20.50 10.99
CA LYS A 36 3.78 -20.06 11.84
C LYS A 36 3.38 -18.87 12.71
N GLN A 37 3.92 -18.82 13.93
CA GLN A 37 3.78 -17.66 14.81
C GLN A 37 4.45 -16.43 14.18
N PHE A 38 3.81 -15.26 14.32
CA PHE A 38 4.37 -14.02 13.79
C PHE A 38 5.60 -13.60 14.61
N GLN A 39 6.75 -13.52 13.95
CA GLN A 39 8.00 -13.01 14.50
C GLN A 39 8.64 -12.06 13.47
N VAL A 40 8.95 -10.83 13.90
CA VAL A 40 9.68 -9.86 13.05
C VAL A 40 11.17 -10.09 13.25
N GLU A 41 11.80 -10.65 12.24
CA GLU A 41 13.25 -10.65 12.10
C GLU A 41 13.58 -9.63 11.00
N ILE A 42 14.53 -8.74 11.26
CA ILE A 42 14.84 -7.60 10.37
C ILE A 42 15.27 -8.11 9.00
N GLU A 43 15.97 -9.24 8.99
CA GLU A 43 16.47 -9.96 7.82
C GLU A 43 15.34 -10.44 6.90
N ASN A 44 14.13 -10.62 7.43
CA ASN A 44 12.96 -11.09 6.68
C ASN A 44 12.10 -9.95 6.11
N ILE A 45 12.48 -8.69 6.36
CA ILE A 45 11.76 -7.53 5.81
C ILE A 45 12.04 -7.44 4.31
N LEU A 46 10.98 -7.52 3.52
CA LEU A 46 11.09 -7.35 2.07
C LEU A 46 11.63 -5.95 1.75
N PRO A 47 12.57 -5.81 0.79
CA PRO A 47 13.15 -4.52 0.38
C PRO A 47 12.19 -3.67 -0.47
N ILE A 48 10.94 -3.56 -0.05
CA ILE A 48 9.88 -2.78 -0.70
C ILE A 48 9.14 -1.93 0.34
N TYR A 49 8.78 -0.71 -0.03
CA TYR A 49 7.96 0.16 0.82
C TYR A 49 6.48 0.11 0.45
N GLN A 50 6.17 -0.19 -0.80
CA GLN A 50 4.79 -0.30 -1.31
C GLN A 50 4.68 -1.44 -2.30
N LEU A 51 3.52 -2.12 -2.30
CA LEU A 51 3.20 -3.09 -3.34
C LEU A 51 2.72 -2.32 -4.59
N SER A 52 3.21 -2.74 -5.75
CA SER A 52 2.75 -2.19 -7.05
C SER A 52 1.64 -3.04 -7.67
N GLN A 53 1.48 -4.27 -7.20
CA GLN A 53 0.47 -5.22 -7.66
C GLN A 53 -0.03 -6.10 -6.52
N ILE A 54 -1.18 -6.76 -6.72
CA ILE A 54 -1.69 -7.77 -5.79
C ILE A 54 -0.73 -8.97 -5.82
N PRO A 55 -0.13 -9.36 -4.68
CA PRO A 55 0.66 -10.59 -4.57
C PRO A 55 -0.10 -11.80 -5.12
N ASN A 56 0.60 -12.69 -5.78
CA ASN A 56 0.05 -13.95 -6.26
C ASN A 56 0.98 -15.12 -5.93
N LYS A 57 0.54 -16.35 -6.24
CA LYS A 57 1.24 -17.59 -5.89
C LYS A 57 2.69 -17.70 -6.39
N THR A 58 3.11 -16.88 -7.35
CA THR A 58 4.48 -16.91 -7.91
C THR A 58 5.26 -15.61 -7.74
N ASN A 59 4.59 -14.46 -7.68
CA ASN A 59 5.24 -13.16 -7.78
C ASN A 59 4.75 -12.17 -6.74
N ILE A 60 5.69 -11.38 -6.23
CA ILE A 60 5.46 -10.17 -5.45
C ILE A 60 6.20 -9.03 -6.15
N GLU A 61 5.50 -7.94 -6.41
CA GLU A 61 6.11 -6.76 -7.03
C GLU A 61 5.89 -5.53 -6.17
N GLY A 62 6.97 -4.85 -5.83
CA GLY A 62 6.93 -3.62 -5.05
C GLY A 62 7.85 -2.54 -5.60
N ILE A 63 7.72 -1.38 -4.99
CA ILE A 63 8.58 -0.24 -5.24
C ILE A 63 9.26 0.19 -3.93
N THR A 64 10.46 0.72 -4.08
CA THR A 64 11.21 1.38 -3.01
C THR A 64 11.98 2.55 -3.62
N HIS A 65 12.68 3.29 -2.78
CA HIS A 65 13.57 4.34 -3.22
C HIS A 65 14.96 4.17 -2.62
N ASP A 66 15.94 4.76 -3.29
CA ASP A 66 17.26 4.96 -2.77
C ASP A 66 17.72 6.37 -3.15
N CYS A 67 18.81 6.83 -2.54
CA CYS A 67 19.19 8.21 -2.56
C CYS A 67 19.51 8.72 -3.96
N TYR A 68 20.34 7.98 -4.71
CA TYR A 68 20.80 8.34 -6.06
C TYR A 68 21.15 9.84 -6.21
N GLY A 69 21.91 10.37 -5.25
CA GLY A 69 22.35 11.77 -5.23
C GLY A 69 21.25 12.79 -4.94
N THR A 70 20.15 12.37 -4.30
CA THR A 70 19.00 13.23 -4.03
C THR A 70 18.55 13.21 -2.57
N CYS A 71 19.48 13.10 -1.63
CA CYS A 71 19.20 13.26 -0.19
C CYS A 71 20.11 14.30 0.42
N GLY A 72 19.74 14.78 1.61
CA GLY A 72 20.45 15.86 2.28
C GLY A 72 20.47 17.11 1.40
N GLU A 73 21.61 17.79 1.38
CA GLU A 73 21.76 19.06 0.64
C GLU A 73 21.55 18.90 -0.88
N LEU A 74 21.90 17.75 -1.45
CA LEU A 74 21.77 17.49 -2.89
C LEU A 74 20.30 17.36 -3.34
N TYR A 75 19.36 17.14 -2.41
CA TYR A 75 17.94 17.08 -2.72
C TYR A 75 17.46 18.35 -3.43
N TYR A 76 17.82 19.53 -2.94
CA TYR A 76 17.30 20.80 -3.46
C TYR A 76 17.80 21.15 -4.86
N ASN A 77 18.99 20.67 -5.23
CA ASN A 77 19.64 20.99 -6.51
C ASN A 77 19.48 19.92 -7.60
N SER A 78 18.91 18.77 -7.26
CA SER A 78 18.69 17.68 -8.20
C SER A 78 17.35 17.80 -8.94
N LYS A 79 17.22 17.13 -10.09
CA LYS A 79 15.94 16.98 -10.80
C LYS A 79 15.34 15.60 -10.49
N PRO A 80 14.02 15.51 -10.30
CA PRO A 80 13.37 14.23 -10.04
C PRO A 80 13.46 13.30 -11.26
N VAL A 81 13.75 12.03 -11.02
CA VAL A 81 13.73 10.94 -11.99
C VAL A 81 12.66 9.93 -11.61
N PHE A 82 11.62 9.84 -12.44
CA PHE A 82 10.43 9.04 -12.14
C PHE A 82 10.49 7.62 -12.69
N ARG A 83 11.40 7.35 -13.63
CA ARG A 83 11.71 5.99 -14.10
C ARG A 83 12.52 5.23 -13.05
N PRO A 84 12.41 3.89 -12.99
CA PRO A 84 13.24 3.11 -12.07
C PRO A 84 14.72 3.31 -12.39
N MET A 85 15.51 3.52 -11.33
CA MET A 85 16.98 3.60 -11.39
C MET A 85 17.57 2.19 -11.49
N LYS A 86 16.95 1.24 -10.78
CA LYS A 86 17.36 -0.17 -10.73
C LYS A 86 16.14 -1.07 -10.57
N VAL A 87 16.25 -2.30 -11.06
CA VAL A 87 15.26 -3.35 -10.83
C VAL A 87 15.99 -4.57 -10.29
N ASP A 88 15.69 -4.93 -9.05
CA ASP A 88 16.23 -6.12 -8.41
C ASP A 88 15.21 -7.26 -8.47
N ILE A 89 15.72 -8.47 -8.71
CA ILE A 89 14.93 -9.70 -8.74
C ILE A 89 15.59 -10.69 -7.79
N SER A 90 14.87 -11.09 -6.75
CA SER A 90 15.30 -12.12 -5.80
C SER A 90 14.21 -13.19 -5.65
N SER A 91 14.53 -14.23 -4.86
CA SER A 91 13.59 -15.27 -4.47
C SER A 91 13.42 -15.23 -2.96
N GLU A 92 12.22 -14.90 -2.50
CA GLU A 92 11.90 -14.76 -1.08
C GLU A 92 10.77 -15.72 -0.72
N ASN A 93 11.01 -16.64 0.21
CA ASN A 93 10.00 -17.59 0.68
C ASN A 93 9.28 -18.34 -0.47
N GLY A 94 10.00 -18.67 -1.54
CA GLY A 94 9.47 -19.34 -2.74
C GLY A 94 8.65 -18.44 -3.68
N PHE A 95 8.67 -17.12 -3.48
CA PHE A 95 8.12 -16.13 -4.42
C PHE A 95 9.25 -15.44 -5.16
N LYS A 96 9.05 -15.15 -6.44
CA LYS A 96 9.89 -14.20 -7.16
C LYS A 96 9.53 -12.78 -6.68
N LEU A 97 10.48 -12.12 -6.03
CA LEU A 97 10.35 -10.73 -5.62
C LEU A 97 10.96 -9.84 -6.70
N LYS A 98 10.17 -8.90 -7.22
CA LYS A 98 10.64 -7.84 -8.11
C LYS A 98 10.53 -6.49 -7.41
N THR A 99 11.67 -5.87 -7.16
CA THR A 99 11.78 -4.57 -6.51
C THR A 99 12.23 -3.54 -7.52
N ARG A 100 11.38 -2.53 -7.79
CA ARG A 100 11.77 -1.36 -8.59
C ARG A 100 12.27 -0.28 -7.64
N ILE A 101 13.52 0.14 -7.82
CA ILE A 101 14.17 1.15 -6.98
C ILE A 101 14.19 2.46 -7.75
N TYR A 102 13.55 3.48 -7.20
CA TYR A 102 13.49 4.83 -7.76
C TYR A 102 14.47 5.76 -7.05
N GLN A 103 14.76 6.89 -7.69
CA GLN A 103 15.45 8.00 -7.03
C GLN A 103 14.54 8.61 -5.96
N TYR A 104 15.07 8.88 -4.76
CA TYR A 104 14.31 9.42 -3.63
C TYR A 104 13.49 10.66 -3.99
N LYS A 105 14.08 11.64 -4.68
CA LYS A 105 13.34 12.83 -5.12
C LYS A 105 12.19 12.50 -6.06
N GLY A 106 12.43 11.65 -7.07
CA GLY A 106 11.38 11.17 -7.97
C GLY A 106 10.26 10.40 -7.27
N TYR A 107 10.60 9.60 -6.24
CA TYR A 107 9.63 8.88 -5.44
C TYR A 107 8.82 9.82 -4.53
N SER A 108 9.48 10.74 -3.84
CA SER A 108 8.87 11.62 -2.83
C SER A 108 8.01 12.74 -3.43
N GLU A 109 8.44 13.35 -4.53
CA GLU A 109 7.71 14.45 -5.18
C GLU A 109 6.44 13.99 -5.92
N HIS A 110 6.29 12.69 -6.20
CA HIS A 110 5.05 12.13 -6.74
C HIS A 110 3.97 11.84 -5.71
N ASN A 111 4.28 12.02 -4.43
CA ASN A 111 3.30 11.83 -3.36
C ASN A 111 2.31 13.02 -3.37
N ARG A 112 1.11 12.78 -3.89
CA ARG A 112 0.03 13.79 -3.92
C ARG A 112 -0.72 13.85 -2.60
N GLY A 113 -0.02 14.26 -1.55
CA GLY A 113 -0.62 14.54 -0.24
C GLY A 113 -1.47 13.40 0.34
N LEU A 114 -2.27 13.74 1.34
CA LEU A 114 -3.19 12.81 1.99
C LEU A 114 -4.62 13.17 1.58
N GLU A 115 -5.28 12.28 0.85
CA GLU A 115 -6.68 12.44 0.47
C GLU A 115 -7.61 11.81 1.51
N ARG A 116 -8.71 12.49 1.82
CA ARG A 116 -9.67 12.03 2.84
C ARG A 116 -11.09 12.23 2.34
N TYR A 117 -11.83 11.14 2.18
CA TYR A 117 -13.20 11.20 1.69
C TYR A 117 -14.16 10.39 2.55
N VAL A 118 -15.40 10.85 2.65
CA VAL A 118 -16.55 10.03 3.03
C VAL A 118 -17.21 9.53 1.77
N PHE A 119 -17.49 8.23 1.68
CA PHE A 119 -18.15 7.64 0.52
C PHE A 119 -19.50 7.03 0.88
N GLU A 120 -20.45 7.03 -0.06
CA GLU A 120 -21.80 6.51 0.17
C GLU A 120 -21.90 4.99 -0.07
N LYS A 121 -21.32 4.53 -1.18
CA LYS A 121 -21.37 3.14 -1.62
C LYS A 121 -20.09 2.75 -2.35
N PHE A 122 -19.87 1.44 -2.47
CA PHE A 122 -18.72 0.90 -3.19
C PHE A 122 -19.12 -0.30 -4.05
N LYS A 123 -18.27 -0.62 -5.03
CA LYS A 123 -18.32 -1.83 -5.84
C LYS A 123 -16.94 -2.46 -5.85
N GLU A 124 -16.90 -3.75 -5.55
CA GLU A 124 -15.68 -4.54 -5.63
C GLU A 124 -15.58 -5.26 -6.97
N THR A 125 -14.40 -5.22 -7.59
CA THR A 125 -14.04 -6.11 -8.70
C THR A 125 -12.92 -7.06 -8.27
N LYS A 126 -12.48 -7.94 -9.17
CA LYS A 126 -11.35 -8.84 -8.88
C LYS A 126 -10.09 -8.09 -8.41
N ASP A 127 -9.78 -6.97 -9.06
CA ASP A 127 -8.50 -6.27 -8.90
C ASP A 127 -8.63 -4.82 -8.43
N SER A 128 -9.85 -4.32 -8.18
CA SER A 128 -10.09 -2.92 -7.79
C SER A 128 -11.25 -2.76 -6.81
N LEU A 129 -11.26 -1.63 -6.12
CA LEU A 129 -12.43 -1.09 -5.42
C LEU A 129 -12.84 0.22 -6.10
N ILE A 130 -14.14 0.40 -6.29
CA ILE A 130 -14.72 1.59 -6.88
C ILE A 130 -15.65 2.19 -5.83
N PHE A 131 -15.38 3.42 -5.43
CA PHE A 131 -16.18 4.19 -4.47
C PHE A 131 -17.00 5.23 -5.22
N TYR A 132 -18.17 5.56 -4.70
CA TYR A 132 -19.10 6.49 -5.34
C TYR A 132 -19.59 7.56 -4.36
N ASN A 133 -19.90 8.74 -4.89
CA ASN A 133 -20.39 9.90 -4.17
C ASN A 133 -19.48 10.21 -2.98
N LEU A 134 -18.27 10.67 -3.28
CA LEU A 134 -17.23 10.97 -2.31
C LEU A 134 -17.25 12.45 -1.96
N ASP A 135 -17.45 12.76 -0.68
CA ASP A 135 -17.35 14.10 -0.14
C ASP A 135 -15.99 14.25 0.57
N ASP A 136 -15.22 15.28 0.22
CA ASP A 136 -13.99 15.62 0.95
C ASP A 136 -14.34 16.18 2.34
N VAL A 137 -13.81 15.52 3.37
CA VAL A 137 -14.18 15.78 4.77
C VAL A 137 -13.22 16.76 5.44
N GLU A 138 -12.04 17.04 4.86
CA GLU A 138 -10.96 17.74 5.58
C GLU A 138 -10.19 18.78 4.78
N SER A 139 -10.15 18.74 3.45
CA SER A 139 -9.27 19.64 2.69
C SER A 139 -9.71 21.11 2.69
N MET A 140 -10.84 21.45 3.34
CA MET A 140 -11.49 22.77 3.29
C MET A 140 -11.82 23.28 1.87
N ASN A 141 -11.53 22.49 0.82
CA ASN A 141 -11.69 22.86 -0.59
C ASN A 141 -13.00 22.35 -1.21
N GLY A 142 -13.80 21.59 -0.46
CA GLY A 142 -15.16 21.19 -0.86
C GLY A 142 -15.23 20.32 -2.13
N ILE A 143 -14.18 19.55 -2.43
CA ILE A 143 -14.12 18.75 -3.66
C ILE A 143 -15.03 17.52 -3.51
N HIS A 144 -16.10 17.49 -4.31
CA HIS A 144 -16.91 16.29 -4.50
C HIS A 144 -16.35 15.46 -5.65
N LEU A 145 -16.27 14.14 -5.48
CA LEU A 145 -15.94 13.19 -6.56
C LEU A 145 -17.07 12.19 -6.74
N ASP A 146 -17.61 12.12 -7.96
CA ASP A 146 -18.65 11.13 -8.28
C ASP A 146 -18.14 9.70 -8.12
N THR A 147 -16.87 9.45 -8.47
CA THR A 147 -16.28 8.12 -8.46
C THR A 147 -14.78 8.17 -8.20
N LEU A 148 -14.31 7.23 -7.37
CA LEU A 148 -12.90 6.97 -7.15
C LEU A 148 -12.62 5.48 -7.32
N LYS A 149 -11.79 5.13 -8.30
CA LYS A 149 -11.32 3.76 -8.52
C LYS A 149 -9.90 3.60 -7.99
N VAL A 150 -9.69 2.61 -7.15
CA VAL A 150 -8.37 2.25 -6.61
C VAL A 150 -8.03 0.79 -6.92
N LYS A 151 -6.75 0.51 -7.12
CA LYS A 151 -6.27 -0.86 -7.30
C LYS A 151 -6.15 -1.55 -5.94
N LYS A 152 -6.49 -2.84 -5.89
CA LYS A 152 -6.23 -3.67 -4.72
C LYS A 152 -4.73 -4.01 -4.61
N GLY A 153 -4.31 -4.45 -3.42
CA GLY A 153 -2.93 -4.87 -3.13
C GLY A 153 -2.27 -4.04 -2.05
N SER A 154 -2.76 -2.83 -1.76
CA SER A 154 -2.34 -2.01 -0.60
C SER A 154 -3.56 -1.27 -0.05
N VAL A 155 -4.63 -2.02 0.17
CA VAL A 155 -5.88 -1.57 0.80
C VAL A 155 -5.92 -2.14 2.21
N TYR A 156 -6.08 -1.29 3.22
CA TYR A 156 -6.00 -1.64 4.63
C TYR A 156 -7.32 -1.30 5.33
N LEU A 157 -7.96 -2.31 5.93
CA LEU A 157 -9.21 -2.15 6.67
C LEU A 157 -8.94 -1.92 8.15
N LEU A 158 -9.49 -0.83 8.67
CA LEU A 158 -9.60 -0.54 10.11
C LEU A 158 -11.01 -0.83 10.58
N PHE A 159 -11.13 -1.52 11.70
CA PHE A 159 -12.42 -1.95 12.24
C PHE A 159 -12.84 -1.13 13.47
N ASN A 160 -14.14 -1.03 13.71
CA ASN A 160 -14.68 -0.55 14.98
C ASN A 160 -14.84 -1.71 15.99
N LYS A 161 -15.27 -1.40 17.22
CA LYS A 161 -15.50 -2.41 18.28
C LYS A 161 -16.54 -3.49 17.92
N LYS A 162 -17.41 -3.24 16.93
CA LYS A 162 -18.43 -4.18 16.43
C LYS A 162 -17.93 -4.98 15.22
N ASN A 163 -16.64 -4.90 14.88
CA ASN A 163 -16.03 -5.55 13.72
C ASN A 163 -16.58 -5.06 12.35
N ASN A 164 -17.15 -3.86 12.32
CA ASN A 164 -17.54 -3.19 11.08
C ASN A 164 -16.38 -2.32 10.59
N ILE A 165 -16.31 -2.11 9.28
CA ILE A 165 -15.28 -1.28 8.65
C ILE A 165 -15.51 0.17 9.08
N LYS A 166 -14.55 0.71 9.83
CA LYS A 166 -14.53 2.11 10.27
C LYS A 166 -13.88 3.00 9.21
N LYS A 167 -12.79 2.51 8.61
CA LYS A 167 -11.97 3.27 7.67
C LYS A 167 -11.24 2.31 6.73
N ILE A 168 -11.07 2.73 5.49
CA ILE A 168 -10.26 2.05 4.48
C ILE A 168 -9.11 2.98 4.12
N ASN A 169 -7.88 2.58 4.39
CA ASN A 169 -6.70 3.30 3.90
C ASN A 169 -6.19 2.62 2.63
N VAL A 170 -5.78 3.40 1.65
CA VAL A 170 -5.25 2.90 0.38
C VAL A 170 -3.95 3.60 0.06
N ASP A 171 -2.88 2.82 -0.07
CA ASP A 171 -1.60 3.29 -0.59
C ASP A 171 -1.53 2.89 -2.07
N ASN A 172 -1.97 3.78 -2.94
CA ASN A 172 -2.07 3.50 -4.37
C ASN A 172 -0.82 3.98 -5.12
N VAL A 173 -0.20 3.06 -5.85
CA VAL A 173 0.91 3.35 -6.77
C VAL A 173 0.44 3.06 -8.19
N THR A 174 0.46 4.10 -9.04
CA THR A 174 0.20 3.97 -10.47
C THR A 174 1.50 4.12 -11.24
N LEU A 175 1.82 3.12 -12.06
CA LEU A 175 3.03 3.09 -12.88
C LEU A 175 2.66 3.09 -14.36
N ASN A 176 3.42 3.82 -15.15
CA ASN A 176 3.31 3.81 -16.61
C ASN A 176 3.60 2.40 -17.15
N PHE A 177 2.70 1.85 -17.97
CA PHE A 177 2.81 0.45 -18.40
C PHE A 177 4.03 0.16 -19.29
N LYS A 178 4.52 1.16 -20.05
CA LYS A 178 5.67 0.99 -20.97
C LYS A 178 6.99 1.19 -20.23
N THR A 179 7.08 2.29 -19.49
CA THR A 179 8.34 2.77 -18.91
C THR A 179 8.53 2.34 -17.46
N ASN A 180 7.47 1.88 -16.80
CA ASN A 180 7.40 1.71 -15.35
C ASN A 180 7.70 3.00 -14.58
N SER A 181 7.62 4.18 -15.21
CA SER A 181 7.76 5.44 -14.48
C SER A 181 6.61 5.60 -13.49
N ILE A 182 6.89 6.16 -12.33
CA ILE A 182 5.84 6.57 -11.39
C ILE A 182 4.98 7.62 -12.08
N GLU A 183 3.69 7.37 -12.19
CA GLU A 183 2.72 8.37 -12.61
C GLU A 183 2.10 9.04 -11.38
N GLU A 184 1.86 8.25 -10.34
CA GLU A 184 1.19 8.71 -9.14
C GLU A 184 1.48 7.82 -7.92
N ILE A 185 1.71 8.45 -6.76
CA ILE A 185 1.67 7.79 -5.45
C ILE A 185 0.66 8.55 -4.58
N ARG A 186 -0.33 7.84 -4.06
CA ARG A 186 -1.43 8.42 -3.28
C ARG A 186 -1.64 7.67 -1.98
N HIS A 187 -1.93 8.44 -0.94
CA HIS A 187 -2.44 7.93 0.33
C HIS A 187 -3.88 8.41 0.50
N ILE A 188 -4.82 7.47 0.46
CA ILE A 188 -6.26 7.77 0.46
C ILE A 188 -6.89 7.16 1.70
N ALA A 189 -7.59 7.99 2.45
CA ALA A 189 -8.34 7.62 3.64
C ALA A 189 -9.84 7.73 3.35
N LEU A 190 -10.55 6.60 3.39
CA LEU A 190 -11.96 6.49 3.02
C LEU A 190 -12.79 6.07 4.23
N THR A 191 -13.79 6.88 4.59
CA THR A 191 -14.73 6.57 5.67
C THR A 191 -16.11 6.28 5.08
N PRO A 192 -16.73 5.15 5.41
CA PRO A 192 -18.06 4.86 4.88
C PRO A 192 -19.12 5.71 5.58
N LYS A 193 -20.07 6.24 4.82
CA LYS A 193 -21.25 6.95 5.35
C LYS A 193 -22.22 6.01 6.06
N ASN A 194 -22.29 4.77 5.58
CA ASN A 194 -23.14 3.70 6.11
C ASN A 194 -22.29 2.60 6.75
N GLU A 195 -22.88 1.80 7.64
CA GLU A 195 -22.19 0.65 8.22
C GLU A 195 -21.86 -0.40 7.14
N ILE A 196 -20.61 -0.86 7.09
CA ILE A 196 -20.15 -1.93 6.19
C ILE A 196 -19.51 -3.04 7.01
N LYS A 197 -19.95 -4.28 6.82
CA LYS A 197 -19.39 -5.44 7.50
C LYS A 197 -18.12 -5.93 6.81
N ASN A 198 -17.15 -6.44 7.58
CA ASN A 198 -15.90 -7.00 7.04
C ASN A 198 -16.12 -8.05 5.92
N LYS A 199 -17.20 -8.85 6.03
CA LYS A 199 -17.54 -9.91 5.07
C LYS A 199 -18.05 -9.40 3.71
N GLU A 200 -18.34 -8.11 3.58
CA GLU A 200 -18.79 -7.51 2.32
C GLU A 200 -17.63 -7.22 1.35
N LEU A 201 -16.39 -7.35 1.80
CA LEU A 201 -15.19 -7.27 0.98
C LEU A 201 -14.48 -8.62 0.95
N SER A 202 -13.92 -8.97 -0.21
CA SER A 202 -13.12 -10.19 -0.37
C SER A 202 -11.80 -10.14 0.42
N GLU A 203 -11.14 -11.30 0.56
CA GLU A 203 -9.80 -11.37 1.16
C GLU A 203 -8.70 -10.91 0.22
N ARG A 204 -8.88 -11.16 -1.08
CA ARG A 204 -7.89 -10.92 -2.13
C ARG A 204 -7.53 -9.44 -2.19
N GLY A 205 -6.24 -9.13 -2.05
CA GLY A 205 -5.75 -7.78 -2.30
C GLY A 205 -6.08 -6.78 -1.17
N ILE A 206 -6.58 -7.27 -0.03
CA ILE A 206 -7.07 -6.45 1.08
C ILE A 206 -6.42 -6.91 2.40
N PHE A 207 -5.68 -5.99 3.02
CA PHE A 207 -5.07 -6.13 4.32
C PHE A 207 -6.10 -5.89 5.43
N ARG A 208 -6.18 -6.82 6.38
CA ARG A 208 -7.05 -6.73 7.55
C ARG A 208 -6.20 -6.52 8.79
N GLU A 209 -6.63 -5.57 9.62
CA GLU A 209 -6.01 -5.35 10.93
C GLU A 209 -6.09 -6.63 11.77
N LEU A 210 -4.99 -6.96 12.42
CA LEU A 210 -4.96 -8.02 13.41
C LEU A 210 -5.44 -7.43 14.74
N LEU A 211 -6.56 -7.95 15.23
CA LEU A 211 -7.06 -7.61 16.56
C LEU A 211 -5.98 -7.97 17.59
N LYS A 212 -5.65 -6.99 18.45
CA LYS A 212 -4.81 -7.19 19.62
C LYS A 212 -5.58 -7.94 20.70
#